data_AF-A0A1M5XTL2-F1
#
_entry.id   AF-A0A1M5XTL2-F1
#
_cell.length_a   1.000
_cell.length_b   1.000
_cell.length_c   1.000
_cell.angle_alpha   90.00
_cell.angle_beta   90.00
_cell.angle_gamma   90.00
#
_symmetry.space_group_name_H-M   'P 1'
#
loop_
_entity.id
_entity.type
_entity.pdbx_description
1 polymer ?
#
loop_
_entity_poly.entity_id
_entity_poly.type
_entity_poly.pdbx_seq_one_letter_code
_entity_poly.pdbx_strand_id
1 'polypeptide(L)'
;MGEETEVTPTIDELAADSIDLAEILSSDGASSTGDVQMFPFPFCIRYNGRPQESRIIHAPDLNGAVITVNQLVSIANREASRKGFPALFSSTSGSCPDE
;
A
#
# COMPACT_ATOMS: atom_id res chain seq x y z
N MET A 1 -12.63 -29.88 -4.77
CA MET A 1 -12.08 -29.62 -3.43
C MET A 1 -11.96 -28.11 -3.35
N GLY A 2 -12.77 -27.47 -2.50
CA GLY A 2 -12.79 -26.03 -2.36
C GLY A 2 -11.55 -25.60 -1.62
N GLU A 3 -10.65 -24.90 -2.30
CA GLU A 3 -9.66 -24.07 -1.65
C GLU A 3 -10.43 -22.92 -1.02
N GLU A 4 -10.85 -23.10 0.24
CA GLU A 4 -11.16 -22.02 1.14
C GLU A 4 -9.83 -21.33 1.49
N THR A 5 -9.14 -20.78 0.49
CA THR A 5 -8.09 -19.79 0.74
C THR A 5 -8.78 -18.70 1.53
N GLU A 6 -8.31 -18.45 2.76
CA GLU A 6 -8.68 -17.26 3.51
C GLU A 6 -8.38 -16.06 2.61
N VAL A 7 -9.40 -15.58 1.88
CA VAL A 7 -9.23 -14.54 0.87
C VAL A 7 -8.96 -13.25 1.63
N THR A 8 -7.70 -12.97 1.92
CA THR A 8 -7.29 -11.67 2.41
C THR A 8 -7.21 -10.73 1.22
N PRO A 9 -7.88 -9.57 1.24
CA PRO A 9 -7.74 -8.60 0.17
C PRO A 9 -6.27 -8.14 0.12
N THR A 10 -5.71 -8.02 -1.08
CA THR A 10 -4.40 -7.40 -1.29
C THR A 10 -4.58 -5.96 -1.77
N ILE A 11 -3.55 -5.12 -1.62
CA ILE A 11 -3.60 -3.75 -2.12
C ILE A 11 -3.82 -3.74 -3.63
N ASP A 12 -3.19 -4.65 -4.37
CA ASP A 12 -3.29 -4.73 -5.83
C ASP A 12 -4.71 -5.11 -6.31
N GLU A 13 -5.36 -6.07 -5.63
CA GLU A 13 -6.76 -6.45 -5.90
C GLU A 13 -7.75 -5.32 -5.60
N LEU A 14 -7.43 -4.47 -4.62
CA LEU A 14 -8.21 -3.27 -4.33
C LEU A 14 -7.92 -2.15 -5.34
N ALA A 15 -6.68 -2.05 -5.84
CA ALA A 15 -6.28 -1.07 -6.85
C ALA A 15 -6.95 -1.32 -8.20
N ALA A 16 -7.12 -2.58 -8.58
CA ALA A 16 -7.83 -2.94 -9.81
C ALA A 16 -9.27 -2.40 -9.86
N ASP A 17 -9.89 -2.17 -8.70
CA ASP A 17 -11.28 -1.69 -8.58
C ASP A 17 -11.38 -0.22 -8.13
N SER A 18 -10.27 0.37 -7.66
CA SER A 18 -10.22 1.73 -7.11
C SER A 18 -9.20 2.60 -7.84
N ILE A 19 -9.73 3.58 -8.57
CA ILE A 19 -8.93 4.58 -9.29
C ILE A 19 -8.07 5.40 -8.32
N ASP A 20 -8.59 5.75 -7.14
CA ASP A 20 -7.85 6.48 -6.10
C ASP A 20 -6.62 5.71 -5.63
N LEU A 21 -6.79 4.40 -5.38
CA LEU A 21 -5.70 3.54 -4.95
C LEU A 21 -4.70 3.37 -6.09
N ALA A 22 -5.17 3.07 -7.31
CA ALA A 22 -4.33 2.94 -8.49
C ALA A 22 -3.55 4.22 -8.81
N GLU A 23 -4.14 5.39 -8.60
CA GLU A 23 -3.49 6.68 -8.81
C GLU A 23 -2.35 6.90 -7.83
N ILE A 24 -2.49 6.55 -6.55
CA ILE A 24 -1.39 6.64 -5.58
C ILE A 24 -0.28 5.65 -5.92
N LEU A 25 -0.63 4.42 -6.30
CA LEU A 25 0.35 3.41 -6.73
C LEU A 25 1.09 3.83 -8.00
N SER A 26 0.42 4.55 -8.91
CA SER A 26 1.01 5.04 -10.15
C SER A 26 1.79 6.35 -9.95
N SER A 27 1.33 7.20 -9.03
CA SER A 27 1.96 8.48 -8.68
C SER A 27 3.24 8.30 -7.89
N ASP A 28 3.43 7.14 -7.24
CA ASP A 28 4.72 6.71 -6.69
C ASP A 28 5.83 6.65 -7.76
N GLY A 29 5.49 6.68 -9.06
CA GLY A 29 6.45 6.80 -10.16
C GLY A 29 6.40 8.14 -10.92
N ALA A 30 5.50 9.06 -10.57
CA ALA A 30 5.20 10.24 -11.40
C ALA A 30 5.17 11.55 -10.60
N SER A 31 6.34 12.12 -10.35
CA SER A 31 6.45 13.57 -10.08
C SER A 31 7.79 14.11 -10.56
N SER A 32 8.05 14.01 -11.86
CA SER A 32 9.12 14.80 -12.48
C SER A 32 8.56 16.17 -12.86
N THR A 33 8.33 17.02 -11.86
CA THR A 33 8.12 18.47 -12.08
C THR A 33 8.99 19.25 -11.09
N GLY A 34 10.29 19.26 -11.37
CA GLY A 34 11.31 19.98 -10.60
C GLY A 34 12.44 19.07 -10.13
N ASP A 35 13.66 19.60 -10.01
CA ASP A 35 14.92 18.95 -9.59
C ASP A 35 14.91 18.33 -8.17
N VAL A 36 13.77 17.82 -7.70
CA VAL A 36 13.61 17.17 -6.41
C VAL A 36 13.95 15.69 -6.57
N GLN A 37 15.13 15.31 -6.10
CA GLN A 37 15.56 13.91 -6.08
C GLN A 37 14.58 13.09 -5.23
N MET A 38 13.97 12.08 -5.85
CA MET A 38 13.17 11.09 -5.15
C MET A 38 14.06 9.99 -4.58
N PHE A 39 13.77 9.59 -3.36
CA PHE A 39 14.43 8.49 -2.68
C PHE A 39 13.45 7.33 -2.51
N PRO A 40 13.90 6.09 -2.74
CA PRO A 40 13.09 4.91 -2.48
C PRO A 40 13.04 4.61 -0.98
N PHE A 41 11.84 4.53 -0.42
CA PHE A 41 11.59 4.16 0.97
C PHE A 41 10.78 2.86 1.04
N PRO A 42 11.35 1.75 1.55
CA PRO A 42 10.61 0.50 1.69
C PRO A 42 9.63 0.57 2.87
N PHE A 43 8.43 0.05 2.66
CA PHE A 43 7.39 -0.15 3.65
C PHE A 43 6.79 -1.55 3.54
N CYS A 44 6.55 -2.17 4.69
CA CYS A 44 5.84 -3.43 4.80
C CYS A 44 4.36 -3.13 5.00
N ILE A 45 3.54 -3.56 4.05
CA ILE A 45 2.09 -3.55 4.19
C ILE A 45 1.66 -4.83 4.89
N ARG A 46 0.80 -4.67 5.89
CA ARG A 46 0.29 -5.76 6.72
C ARG A 46 -1.22 -5.72 6.73
N TYR A 47 -1.84 -6.89 6.68
CA TYR A 47 -3.28 -7.04 6.85
C TYR A 47 -3.55 -7.92 8.06
N ASN A 48 -4.35 -7.44 9.01
CA ASN A 48 -4.65 -8.15 10.25
C ASN A 48 -3.38 -8.62 11.01
N GLY A 49 -2.34 -7.78 11.00
CA GLY A 49 -1.05 -8.07 11.62
C GLY A 49 -0.12 -9.01 10.83
N ARG A 50 -0.57 -9.64 9.75
CA ARG A 50 0.28 -10.49 8.89
C ARG A 50 0.96 -9.68 7.79
N PRO A 51 2.26 -9.89 7.52
CA PRO A 51 2.93 -9.29 6.37
C PRO A 51 2.25 -9.76 5.08
N GLN A 52 1.97 -8.81 4.19
CA GLN A 52 1.34 -9.08 2.89
C GLN A 52 2.34 -8.80 1.77
N GLU A 53 2.82 -7.56 1.68
CA GLU A 53 3.72 -7.14 0.61
C GLU A 53 4.68 -6.04 1.08
N SER A 54 5.88 -6.04 0.50
CA SER A 54 6.81 -4.92 0.61
C SER A 54 6.60 -3.96 -0.56
N ARG A 55 6.38 -2.68 -0.26
CA ARG A 55 6.22 -1.60 -1.23
C ARG A 55 7.36 -0.62 -1.09
N ILE A 56 7.91 -0.19 -2.23
CA ILE A 56 8.83 0.94 -2.26
C ILE A 56 7.98 2.17 -2.54
N ILE A 57 8.14 3.20 -1.72
CA ILE A 57 7.51 4.50 -1.90
C ILE A 57 8.57 5.52 -2.28
N HIS A 58 8.41 6.21 -3.39
CA HIS A 58 9.34 7.24 -3.84
C HIS A 58 8.88 8.61 -3.35
N ALA A 59 9.72 9.27 -2.55
CA ALA A 59 9.41 10.57 -1.98
C ALA A 59 10.69 11.43 -1.86
N PRO A 60 10.56 12.77 -1.77
CA PRO A 60 11.70 13.65 -1.51
C PRO A 60 12.39 13.38 -0.17
N ASP A 61 11.62 12.90 0.81
CA ASP A 61 12.07 12.65 2.18
C ASP A 61 11.19 11.60 2.86
N LEU A 62 11.64 11.10 4.01
CA LEU A 62 10.93 10.07 4.78
C LEU A 62 9.52 10.52 5.20
N ASN A 63 9.32 11.80 5.52
CA ASN A 63 8.02 12.29 5.95
C ASN A 63 7.03 12.30 4.77
N GLY A 64 7.47 12.70 3.59
CA GLY A 64 6.70 12.54 2.35
C GLY A 64 6.30 11.07 2.12
N ALA A 65 7.24 10.14 2.27
CA ALA A 65 6.97 8.71 2.09
C ALA A 65 5.95 8.17 3.10
N VAL A 66 6.08 8.59 4.37
CA VAL A 66 5.15 8.22 5.45
C VAL A 66 3.75 8.77 5.18
N ILE A 67 3.62 9.99 4.65
CA ILE A 67 2.30 10.55 4.29
C ILE A 67 1.67 9.71 3.18
N THR A 68 2.41 9.40 2.11
CA THR A 68 1.94 8.61 0.97
C THR A 68 1.49 7.22 1.40
N VAL A 69 2.29 6.50 2.20
CA VAL A 69 1.91 5.14 2.64
C VAL A 69 0.70 5.15 3.59
N ASN A 70 0.54 6.18 4.41
CA ASN A 70 -0.65 6.32 5.28
C ASN A 70 -1.91 6.59 4.46
N GLN A 71 -1.81 7.38 3.38
CA GLN A 71 -2.92 7.58 2.45
C GLN A 71 -3.28 6.28 1.74
N LEU A 72 -2.28 5.54 1.24
CA LEU A 72 -2.44 4.23 0.61
C LEU A 72 -3.19 3.26 1.53
N VAL A 73 -2.75 3.11 2.78
CA VAL A 73 -3.39 2.22 3.77
C VAL A 73 -4.82 2.70 4.11
N SER A 74 -5.04 4.01 4.20
CA SER A 74 -6.36 4.56 4.49
C SER A 74 -7.37 4.27 3.38
N ILE A 75 -6.95 4.42 2.12
CA ILE A 75 -7.80 4.12 0.97
C ILE A 75 -7.99 2.60 0.83
N ALA A 76 -6.94 1.81 1.03
CA ALA A 76 -7.06 0.35 1.05
C ALA A 76 -8.07 -0.13 2.09
N ASN A 77 -8.04 0.42 3.30
CA ASN A 77 -9.03 0.12 4.35
C ASN A 77 -10.45 0.51 3.94
N ARG A 78 -10.62 1.65 3.26
CA ARG A 78 -11.91 2.10 2.74
C ARG A 78 -12.44 1.15 1.67
N GLU A 79 -11.60 0.74 0.73
CA GLU A 79 -11.97 -0.16 -0.37
C GLU A 79 -12.21 -1.59 0.13
N ALA A 80 -11.38 -2.08 1.06
CA ALA A 80 -11.60 -3.34 1.76
C ALA A 80 -12.99 -3.36 2.42
N SER A 81 -13.34 -2.28 3.14
CA SER A 81 -14.66 -2.15 3.77
C SER A 81 -15.81 -2.14 2.75
N ARG A 82 -15.61 -1.54 1.57
CA ARG A 82 -16.59 -1.57 0.47
C ARG A 82 -16.81 -2.97 -0.09
N LYS A 83 -15.74 -3.78 -0.14
CA LYS A 83 -15.80 -5.19 -0.56
C LYS A 83 -16.24 -6.15 0.56
N GLY A 84 -16.54 -5.64 1.77
CA GLY A 84 -17.01 -6.43 2.91
C GLY A 84 -15.90 -6.99 3.80
N PHE A 85 -14.64 -6.57 3.59
CA PHE A 85 -13.51 -6.94 4.44
C PHE A 85 -13.29 -5.92 5.56
N PRO A 86 -12.79 -6.35 6.74
CA PRO A 86 -12.48 -5.43 7.83
C PRO A 86 -11.27 -4.54 7.48
N ALA A 87 -11.31 -3.28 7.95
CA ALA A 87 -10.28 -2.27 7.76
C ALA A 87 -9.03 -2.54 8.64
N LEU A 88 -8.28 -3.59 8.31
CA LEU A 88 -7.12 -4.08 9.06
C LEU A 88 -5.78 -3.89 8.33
N PHE A 89 -5.76 -3.09 7.27
CA PHE A 89 -4.51 -2.69 6.64
C PHE A 89 -3.73 -1.75 7.56
N SER A 90 -2.43 -1.98 7.61
CA SER A 90 -1.45 -1.17 8.32
C SER A 90 -0.13 -1.19 7.54
N SER A 91 0.73 -0.21 7.80
CA SER A 91 2.08 -0.17 7.23
C SER A 91 3.13 -0.03 8.32
N THR A 92 4.33 -0.50 8.05
CA THR A 92 5.51 -0.31 8.90
C THR A 92 6.70 0.03 8.01
N SER A 93 7.60 0.90 8.45
CA SER A 93 8.82 1.19 7.70
C SER A 93 9.72 -0.05 7.61
N GLY A 94 10.40 -0.21 6.48
CA GLY A 94 11.23 -1.36 6.16
C GLY A 94 10.51 -2.42 5.32
N SER A 95 11.25 -3.43 4.86
CA SER A 95 10.69 -4.57 4.15
C SER A 95 9.94 -5.49 5.10
N CYS A 96 8.96 -6.25 4.59
CA CYS A 96 8.33 -7.30 5.36
C CYS A 96 9.36 -8.36 5.76
N PRO A 97 9.24 -8.96 6.96
CA PRO A 97 10.07 -10.10 7.32
C PRO A 97 9.78 -11.25 6.35
N ASP A 98 10.84 -11.82 5.76
CA ASP A 98 10.79 -13.16 5.19
C ASP A 98 10.49 -14.13 6.35
N GLU A 99 9.36 -14.83 6.27
CA GLU A 99 8.93 -15.84 7.26
C GLU A 99 9.92 -17.01 7.37
#